data_AF-A7T2Q9-F1
#
_entry.id   AF-A7T2Q9-F1
#
_cell.length_a   1.000
_cell.length_b   1.000
_cell.length_c   1.000
_cell.angle_alpha   90.00
_cell.angle_beta   90.00
_cell.angle_gamma   90.00
#
_symmetry.space_group_name_H-M   'P 1'
#
loop_
_entity.id
_entity.type
_entity.pdbx_description
1 polymer ?
#
loop_
_entity_poly.entity_id
_entity_poly.type
_entity_poly.pdbx_seq_one_letter_code
_entity_poly.pdbx_strand_id
1 'polypeptide(L)' 'LKEGVTIHWHGVHMRSNPWMDGVAYISQCPIQVKQSFQYRFIADPPGTHWYHSHFELQKSDGLYGALIIHR' A
#
# COMPACT_ATOMS: atom_id res chain seq x y z
N LEU A 1 -6.46 2.67 -20.02
CA LEU A 1 -6.88 2.00 -18.77
C LEU A 1 -6.32 0.57 -18.70
N LYS A 2 -5.00 0.40 -18.81
CA LYS A 2 -4.32 -0.91 -18.68
C LYS A 2 -3.11 -0.79 -17.73
N GLU A 3 -3.31 -0.07 -16.64
CA GLU A 3 -2.25 0.16 -15.64
C GLU A 3 -2.48 -0.78 -14.46
N GLY A 4 -1.38 -1.26 -13.89
CA GLY A 4 -1.42 -1.98 -12.62
C GLY A 4 -1.64 -1.01 -11.45
N VAL A 5 -1.75 -1.56 -10.25
CA VAL A 5 -1.82 -0.76 -9.01
C VAL A 5 -1.10 -1.48 -7.89
N THR A 6 -0.50 -0.72 -6.97
CA THR A 6 -0.08 -1.21 -5.65
C THR A 6 -0.44 -0.17 -4.60
N ILE A 7 -0.71 -0.59 -3.37
CA ILE A 7 -0.99 0.34 -2.26
C ILE A 7 0.10 0.17 -1.20
N HIS A 8 0.82 1.24 -0.91
CA HIS A 8 1.77 1.32 0.19
C HIS A 8 1.12 1.92 1.44
N TRP A 9 1.51 1.39 2.59
CA TRP A 9 0.97 1.71 3.91
C TRP A 9 1.99 2.55 4.68
N HIS A 10 2.08 3.84 4.32
CA HIS A 10 3.12 4.73 4.78
C HIS A 10 3.13 4.87 6.30
N GLY A 11 4.24 4.45 6.93
CA GLY A 11 4.43 4.49 8.38
C GLY A 11 4.14 3.17 9.11
N VAL A 12 3.57 2.18 8.44
CA VAL A 12 3.38 0.82 8.99
C VAL A 12 4.66 0.01 8.82
N HIS A 13 5.12 -0.66 9.88
CA HIS A 13 6.48 -1.22 9.89
C HIS A 13 6.69 -2.49 9.05
N MET A 14 5.65 -3.24 8.72
CA MET A 14 5.72 -4.49 7.93
C MET A 14 6.78 -5.53 8.39
N ARG A 15 7.15 -5.53 9.69
CA ARG A 15 8.30 -6.31 10.22
C ARG A 15 8.20 -7.81 9.96
N SER A 16 6.98 -8.36 10.00
CA SER A 16 6.75 -9.80 9.86
C SER A 16 6.34 -10.20 8.43
N ASN A 17 6.13 -9.24 7.55
CA ASN A 17 5.48 -9.44 6.24
C ASN A 17 5.88 -8.35 5.23
N PRO A 18 7.18 -8.23 4.90
CA PRO A 18 7.68 -7.20 3.99
C PRO A 18 7.04 -7.25 2.58
N TRP A 19 6.56 -8.41 2.13
CA TRP A 19 5.80 -8.54 0.87
C TRP A 19 4.43 -7.84 0.87
N MET A 20 3.97 -7.33 2.02
CA MET A 20 2.74 -6.55 2.17
C MET A 20 2.99 -5.03 2.13
N ASP A 21 4.23 -4.60 1.92
CA ASP A 21 4.62 -3.18 1.92
C ASP A 21 4.05 -2.39 0.73
N GLY A 22 3.74 -3.06 -0.39
CA GLY A 22 3.03 -2.44 -1.50
C GLY A 22 3.87 -1.55 -2.42
N VAL A 23 5.19 -1.68 -2.41
CA VAL A 23 6.09 -0.97 -3.31
C VAL A 23 6.30 -1.79 -4.58
N ALA A 24 5.84 -1.26 -5.72
CA ALA A 24 5.91 -1.94 -7.01
C ALA A 24 7.37 -2.28 -7.38
N TYR A 25 7.58 -3.52 -7.82
CA TYR A 25 8.88 -4.09 -8.21
C TYR A 25 9.94 -4.16 -7.11
N ILE A 26 9.57 -3.87 -5.85
CA ILE A 26 10.41 -4.08 -4.67
C ILE A 26 9.80 -5.16 -3.78
N SER A 27 8.61 -4.90 -3.23
CA SER A 27 7.93 -5.85 -2.33
C SER A 27 6.96 -6.76 -3.07
N GLN A 28 6.45 -6.34 -4.24
CA GLN A 28 5.52 -7.12 -5.06
C GLN A 28 5.47 -6.64 -6.52
N CYS A 29 4.94 -7.49 -7.40
CA CYS A 29 4.48 -7.06 -8.73
C CYS A 29 3.20 -6.21 -8.63
N PRO A 30 2.95 -5.27 -9.57
CA PRO A 30 1.69 -4.55 -9.64
C PRO A 30 0.50 -5.49 -9.82
N ILE A 31 -0.59 -5.20 -9.12
CA ILE A 31 -1.86 -5.91 -9.24
C ILE A 31 -2.43 -5.56 -10.62
N GLN A 32 -2.58 -6.56 -11.48
CA GLN A 32 -3.01 -6.33 -12.85
C GLN A 32 -4.51 -6.02 -12.92
N VAL A 33 -4.92 -5.39 -14.01
CA VAL A 33 -6.33 -5.15 -14.32
C VAL A 33 -7.13 -6.45 -14.21
N LYS A 34 -8.29 -6.39 -13.52
CA LYS A 34 -9.17 -7.54 -13.20
C LYS A 34 -8.59 -8.57 -12.23
N GLN A 35 -7.45 -8.29 -11.59
CA GLN A 35 -6.95 -9.10 -10.48
C GLN A 35 -7.30 -8.47 -9.14
N SER A 36 -7.16 -9.26 -8.07
CA SER A 36 -7.36 -8.82 -6.70
C SER A 36 -6.19 -9.30 -5.85
N PHE A 37 -5.82 -8.50 -4.87
CA PHE A 37 -4.76 -8.81 -3.92
C PHE A 37 -5.20 -8.38 -2.53
N GLN A 38 -4.97 -9.22 -1.53
CA GLN A 38 -5.32 -8.92 -0.14
C GLN A 38 -4.06 -8.55 0.64
N TYR A 39 -3.96 -7.28 1.04
CA TYR A 39 -2.98 -6.85 2.03
C TYR A 39 -3.40 -7.32 3.43
N ARG A 40 -2.50 -8.02 4.13
CA ARG A 40 -2.75 -8.47 5.51
C ARG A 40 -1.52 -8.21 6.38
N PHE A 41 -1.67 -7.29 7.33
CA PHE A 41 -0.59 -6.87 8.22
C PHE A 41 -1.10 -6.44 9.59
N ILE A 42 -0.17 -6.32 10.53
CA ILE A 42 -0.43 -5.80 11.87
C ILE A 42 -0.43 -4.28 11.79
N ALA A 43 -1.50 -3.66 12.26
CA ALA A 43 -1.61 -2.21 12.38
C ALA A 43 -0.74 -1.71 13.55
N ASP A 44 0.54 -1.50 13.29
CA ASP A 44 1.53 -0.99 14.25
C ASP A 44 2.54 -0.07 13.52
N PRO A 45 2.90 1.10 14.11
CA PRO A 45 2.53 1.58 15.46
C PRO A 45 1.22 2.40 15.50
N PRO A 46 0.60 2.60 16.67
CA PRO A 46 -0.50 3.56 16.83
C PRO A 46 -0.07 4.97 16.40
N GLY A 47 -0.93 5.68 15.68
CA GLY A 47 -0.60 7.00 15.14
C GLY A 47 -1.46 7.44 13.96
N THR A 48 -1.09 8.61 13.41
CA THR A 48 -1.64 9.14 12.17
C THR A 48 -0.72 8.74 11.01
N HIS A 49 -1.22 7.86 10.17
CA HIS A 49 -0.55 7.33 8.98
C HIS A 49 -1.41 7.63 7.76
N TRP A 50 -1.00 7.10 6.61
CA TRP A 50 -1.74 7.21 5.37
C TRP A 50 -1.41 6.05 4.45
N TYR A 51 -2.28 5.79 3.49
CA TYR A 51 -2.00 4.87 2.40
C TYR A 51 -1.98 5.65 1.08
N HIS A 52 -1.20 5.17 0.12
CA HIS A 52 -1.17 5.76 -1.21
C HIS A 52 -0.75 4.74 -2.27
N SER A 53 -1.07 5.00 -3.53
CA SER A 53 -0.48 4.24 -4.61
C SER A 53 1.03 4.33 -4.56
N HIS A 54 1.71 3.22 -4.76
CA HIS A 54 3.15 3.20 -4.98
C HIS A 54 3.52 2.67 -6.37
N PHE A 55 2.59 2.86 -7.33
CA PHE A 55 2.78 2.59 -8.74
C PHE A 55 2.68 3.89 -9.55
N GLU A 56 3.76 4.21 -10.28
CA GLU A 56 3.88 5.38 -11.14
C GLU A 56 3.42 6.69 -10.47
N LEU A 57 2.57 7.48 -11.12
CA LEU A 57 2.08 8.78 -10.65
C LEU A 57 0.68 8.72 -10.04
N GLN A 58 0.13 7.53 -9.82
CA GLN A 58 -1.25 7.36 -9.34
C GLN A 58 -1.51 8.02 -7.98
N LYS A 59 -0.48 8.17 -7.14
CA LYS A 59 -0.56 8.96 -5.90
C LYS A 59 -0.92 10.42 -6.21
N SER A 60 -0.28 11.03 -7.19
CA SER A 60 -0.53 12.41 -7.60
C SER A 60 -1.91 12.57 -8.26
N ASP A 61 -2.39 11.53 -8.93
CA ASP A 61 -3.73 11.49 -9.53
C ASP A 61 -4.86 11.32 -8.50
N GLY A 62 -4.53 11.19 -7.20
CA GLY A 62 -5.49 11.18 -6.11
C GLY A 62 -5.65 9.84 -5.39
N LEU A 63 -4.89 8.80 -5.73
CA LEU A 63 -4.99 7.51 -5.05
C LEU A 63 -4.23 7.52 -3.73
N TYR A 64 -4.83 8.12 -2.70
CA TYR A 64 -4.34 8.12 -1.32
C TYR A 64 -5.47 8.36 -0.32
N GLY A 65 -5.21 8.09 0.96
CA GLY A 65 -6.14 8.39 2.04
C GLY A 65 -5.52 8.24 3.43
N ALA A 66 -6.22 8.73 4.45
CA ALA A 66 -5.76 8.62 5.84
C ALA A 66 -5.85 7.18 6.36
N LEU A 67 -4.88 6.80 7.20
CA LEU A 67 -4.88 5.55 7.97
C LEU A 67 -4.63 5.91 9.43
N ILE A 68 -5.64 5.79 10.28
CA ILE A 68 -5.51 6.11 11.70
C ILE A 68 -5.51 4.81 12.51
N ILE A 69 -4.44 4.60 13.28
CA ILE A 69 -4.30 3.42 14.14
C ILE A 69 -4.43 3.89 15.59
N HIS A 70 -5.53 3.50 16.24
CA HIS A 70 -5.77 3.78 17.65
C HIS A 70 -4.97 2.82 18.55
N ARG A 71 -4.87 3.19 19.83
CA ARG A 71 -4.33 2.31 20.87
C ARG A 71 -5.38 1.34 21.38
#